data_AF-A0A0B5EPG2-F1
#
_entry.id   AF-A0A0B5EPG2-F1
#
_cell.length_a   1.000
_cell.length_b   1.000
_cell.length_c   1.000
_cell.angle_alpha   90.00
_cell.angle_beta   90.00
_cell.angle_gamma   90.00
#
_symmetry.space_group_name_H-M   'P 1'
#
loop_
_entity.id
_entity.type
_entity.pdbx_description
1 polymer ?
#
loop_
_entity_poly.entity_id
_entity_poly.type
_entity_poly.pdbx_seq_one_letter_code
_entity_poly.pdbx_strand_id
1 'polypeptide(L)'
;MKHGPARGHRRLVGAGRRYGRRGPWVLRGVDLAAEPGTLVRVEGANGTGKSTLLRLLAGLDTPTEGRALGRPRTAYVPERFPAGLPFTFGGYLVHMGRVHGLGTAAATRRARDWTERFGAGPYWGAPLAELSKGSSQKAAVVQALMAAPELLVLDEAWTGLDTAARAELDLAVRELTTAGSAVVCVDHHPERLAESVDLRCTLGADGGLVRLAPSGAGAEGRSGSLSTGAGGAADTPVTVDAGPEVEAEVEVEVEVEVEVEPEGEVEVEVEAQGPPGAGAPPRVVTGAPGDDHRSVPVRARPGSHGRWLLTVPATASDALLRTLLGADPPWHVVRLTPRPSAPEAARTSTPAPARTPVPDPAHTPAPNPARTPTPTPAHTPAPDPARTPAPEDLPAPASESATAPTPAPAPAPEPGSAPTEVPARRKAR
;
A
#
# COMPACT_ATOMS: atom_id res chain seq x y z
N MET A 1 31.35 10.65 13.75
CA MET A 1 30.17 9.98 13.17
C MET A 1 30.40 8.47 13.27
N LYS A 2 29.62 7.76 14.09
CA LYS A 2 29.77 6.30 14.24
C LYS A 2 29.20 5.63 12.99
N HIS A 3 30.06 5.13 12.10
CA HIS A 3 29.63 4.24 11.03
C HIS A 3 29.16 2.93 11.68
N GLY A 4 27.85 2.69 11.62
CA GLY A 4 27.30 1.37 11.94
C GLY A 4 27.90 0.31 11.01
N PRO A 5 27.84 -0.99 11.36
CA PRO A 5 28.40 -2.06 10.55
C PRO A 5 27.89 -1.92 9.12
N ALA A 6 28.79 -2.07 8.13
CA ALA A 6 28.44 -2.01 6.72
C ALA A 6 27.29 -2.98 6.45
N ARG A 7 26.08 -2.44 6.29
CA ARG A 7 24.90 -3.23 5.93
C ARG A 7 25.14 -3.67 4.50
N GLY A 8 25.66 -4.88 4.33
CA GLY A 8 25.92 -5.44 3.00
C GLY A 8 24.68 -5.36 2.11
N HIS A 9 24.88 -5.30 0.79
CA HIS A 9 23.79 -5.24 -0.18
C HIS A 9 22.89 -6.49 -0.08
N ARG A 10 21.62 -6.35 -0.51
CA ARG A 10 20.66 -7.45 -0.46
C ARG A 10 21.07 -8.55 -1.45
N ARG A 11 21.17 -9.79 -0.96
CA ARG A 11 21.42 -10.97 -1.81
C ARG A 11 20.56 -12.15 -1.41
N LEU A 12 19.88 -12.75 -2.38
CA LEU A 12 19.21 -14.05 -2.26
C LEU A 12 20.18 -15.13 -2.73
N VAL A 13 20.32 -16.19 -1.93
CA VAL A 13 21.19 -17.34 -2.24
C VAL A 13 20.36 -18.62 -2.16
N GLY A 14 20.20 -19.29 -3.31
CA GLY A 14 19.38 -20.50 -3.45
C GLY A 14 17.96 -20.34 -2.88
N ALA A 15 17.39 -19.14 -2.93
CA ALA A 15 16.16 -18.83 -2.22
C ALA A 15 14.95 -19.54 -2.82
N GLY A 16 14.20 -20.25 -1.99
CA GLY A 16 12.93 -20.88 -2.34
C GLY A 16 11.79 -20.32 -1.51
N ARG A 17 10.59 -20.24 -2.09
CA ARG A 17 9.37 -19.84 -1.38
C ARG A 17 8.16 -20.65 -1.85
N ARG A 18 7.44 -21.23 -0.88
CA ARG A 18 6.14 -21.87 -1.07
C ARG A 18 5.20 -21.46 0.06
N TYR A 19 3.90 -21.44 -0.20
CA TYR A 19 2.87 -21.17 0.81
C TYR A 19 2.33 -22.50 1.33
N GLY A 20 2.49 -22.73 2.64
CA GLY A 20 2.17 -24.02 3.27
C GLY A 20 3.26 -25.08 3.09
N ARG A 21 3.32 -26.04 4.03
CA ARG A 21 4.40 -27.06 4.05
C ARG A 21 4.43 -27.95 2.80
N ARG A 22 3.29 -28.17 2.16
CA ARG A 22 3.13 -29.02 0.96
C ARG A 22 2.59 -28.26 -0.26
N GLY A 23 2.54 -26.93 -0.20
CA GLY A 23 2.08 -26.13 -1.32
C GLY A 23 3.08 -26.13 -2.49
N PRO A 24 2.63 -25.76 -3.70
CA PRO A 24 3.51 -25.64 -4.85
C PRO A 24 4.59 -24.57 -4.60
N TRP A 25 5.76 -24.78 -5.21
CA TRP A 25 6.82 -23.78 -5.21
C TRP A 25 6.41 -22.57 -6.04
N VAL A 26 6.51 -21.39 -5.45
CA VAL A 26 6.35 -20.11 -6.14
C VAL A 26 7.70 -19.61 -6.62
N LEU A 27 8.75 -19.81 -5.82
CA LEU A 27 10.14 -19.54 -6.16
C LEU A 27 10.98 -20.76 -5.78
N ARG A 28 12.00 -21.09 -6.56
CA ARG A 28 12.89 -22.21 -6.26
C ARG A 28 14.31 -21.94 -6.75
N GLY A 29 15.28 -22.03 -5.84
CA GLY A 29 16.71 -21.91 -6.17
C GLY A 29 17.09 -20.55 -6.75
N VAL A 30 16.49 -19.45 -6.26
CA VAL A 30 16.72 -18.12 -6.81
C VAL A 30 18.00 -17.49 -6.25
N ASP A 31 18.92 -17.13 -7.14
CA ASP A 31 20.16 -16.40 -6.85
C ASP A 31 20.16 -14.99 -7.49
N LEU A 32 19.99 -13.97 -6.65
CA LEU A 32 19.93 -12.58 -7.10
C LEU A 32 20.61 -11.65 -6.09
N ALA A 33 21.50 -10.80 -6.57
CA ALA A 33 22.10 -9.72 -5.79
C ALA A 33 21.58 -8.38 -6.33
N ALA A 34 21.12 -7.51 -5.43
CA ALA A 34 20.80 -6.13 -5.75
C ALA A 34 22.06 -5.30 -5.47
N GLU A 35 22.95 -5.25 -6.46
CA GLU A 35 24.24 -4.57 -6.34
C GLU A 35 24.06 -3.05 -6.24
N PRO A 36 24.82 -2.36 -5.37
CA PRO A 36 24.77 -0.90 -5.28
C PRO A 36 24.96 -0.22 -6.63
N GLY A 37 24.15 0.80 -6.91
CA GLY A 37 24.20 1.56 -8.15
C GLY A 37 23.62 0.86 -9.38
N THR A 38 22.98 -0.30 -9.22
CA THR A 38 22.39 -1.05 -10.34
C THR A 38 20.86 -0.96 -10.39
N LEU A 39 20.31 -0.92 -11.60
CA LEU A 39 18.90 -1.14 -11.89
C LEU A 39 18.70 -2.56 -12.43
N VAL A 40 18.02 -3.39 -11.62
CA VAL A 40 17.61 -4.74 -12.00
C VAL A 40 16.14 -4.74 -12.41
N ARG A 41 15.85 -5.23 -13.61
CA ARG A 41 14.48 -5.49 -14.09
C ARG A 41 14.14 -6.97 -13.98
N VAL A 42 13.00 -7.27 -13.37
CA VAL A 42 12.41 -8.61 -13.34
C VAL A 42 11.17 -8.65 -14.22
N GLU A 43 11.18 -9.59 -15.17
CA GLU A 43 10.13 -9.83 -16.16
C GLU A 43 9.53 -11.23 -15.93
N GLY A 44 8.35 -11.47 -16.49
CA GLY A 44 7.67 -12.77 -16.41
C GLY A 44 6.17 -12.63 -16.49
N ALA A 45 5.47 -13.72 -16.81
CA ALA A 45 4.02 -13.72 -16.92
C ALA A 45 3.33 -13.40 -15.57
N ASN A 46 2.05 -13.04 -15.61
CA ASN A 46 1.27 -12.86 -14.39
C ASN A 46 1.18 -14.17 -13.62
N GLY A 47 1.30 -14.10 -12.30
CA GLY A 47 1.26 -15.28 -11.43
C GLY A 47 2.57 -16.08 -11.31
N THR A 48 3.66 -15.71 -11.99
CA THR A 48 4.95 -16.42 -11.87
C THR A 48 5.68 -16.20 -10.54
N GLY A 49 5.18 -15.32 -9.67
CA GLY A 49 5.78 -15.07 -8.35
C GLY A 49 6.63 -13.81 -8.25
N LYS A 50 6.57 -12.88 -9.22
CA LYS A 50 7.34 -11.62 -9.23
C LYS A 50 7.20 -10.83 -7.93
N SER A 51 5.97 -10.56 -7.48
CA SER A 51 5.73 -9.87 -6.21
C SER A 51 6.23 -10.66 -4.99
N THR A 52 6.25 -11.99 -5.06
CA THR A 52 6.86 -12.83 -4.01
C THR A 52 8.38 -12.64 -3.97
N LEU A 53 9.05 -12.59 -5.14
CA LEU A 53 10.48 -12.30 -5.24
C LEU A 53 10.80 -10.91 -4.69
N LEU A 54 10.02 -9.91 -5.09
CA LEU A 54 10.18 -8.54 -4.61
C LEU A 54 9.99 -8.43 -3.09
N ARG A 55 9.01 -9.13 -2.50
CA ARG A 55 8.83 -9.18 -1.04
C ARG A 55 10.02 -9.81 -0.31
N LEU A 56 10.64 -10.86 -0.86
CA LEU A 56 11.87 -11.44 -0.31
C LEU A 56 13.05 -10.45 -0.37
N LEU A 57 13.22 -9.74 -1.49
CA LEU A 57 14.25 -8.70 -1.63
C LEU A 57 14.01 -7.52 -0.67
N ALA A 58 12.75 -7.14 -0.51
CA ALA A 58 12.33 -6.09 0.41
C ALA A 58 12.50 -6.47 1.88
N GLY A 59 12.66 -7.76 2.19
CA GLY A 59 12.69 -8.28 3.55
C GLY A 59 11.31 -8.31 4.22
N LEU A 60 10.23 -8.26 3.43
CA LEU A 60 8.83 -8.34 3.89
C LEU A 60 8.35 -9.79 3.99
N ASP A 61 9.11 -10.74 3.47
CA ASP A 61 8.86 -12.17 3.57
C ASP A 61 10.19 -12.90 3.76
N THR A 62 10.13 -14.14 4.26
CA THR A 62 11.31 -14.96 4.55
C THR A 62 11.35 -16.17 3.60
N PRO A 63 12.51 -16.51 3.01
CA PRO A 63 12.60 -17.70 2.18
C PRO A 63 12.32 -18.96 3.00
N THR A 64 11.62 -19.92 2.39
CA THR A 64 11.39 -21.26 2.96
C THR A 64 12.65 -22.12 2.89
N GLU A 65 13.46 -21.93 1.85
CA GLU A 65 14.76 -22.59 1.65
C GLU A 65 15.78 -21.56 1.16
N GLY A 66 17.08 -21.82 1.39
CA GLY A 66 18.13 -20.86 1.10
C GLY A 66 18.16 -19.72 2.11
N ARG A 67 18.70 -18.56 1.73
CA ARG A 67 18.85 -17.41 2.65
C ARG A 67 18.81 -16.06 1.95
N ALA A 68 18.36 -15.04 2.68
CA ALA A 68 18.49 -13.64 2.33
C ALA A 68 19.60 -12.99 3.17
N LEU A 69 20.64 -12.50 2.50
CA LEU A 69 21.79 -11.82 3.07
C LEU A 69 21.69 -10.29 2.87
N GLY A 70 22.49 -9.55 3.62
CA GLY A 70 22.46 -8.08 3.65
C GLY A 70 21.26 -7.51 4.42
N ARG A 71 21.31 -6.26 4.84
CA ARG A 71 20.17 -5.56 5.47
C ARG A 71 20.19 -4.07 5.12
N PRO A 72 20.21 -3.71 3.82
CA PRO A 72 20.22 -2.31 3.42
C PRO A 72 18.98 -1.58 3.93
N ARG A 73 19.02 -0.24 3.96
CA ARG A 73 17.81 0.56 4.15
C ARG A 73 16.90 0.39 2.92
N THR A 74 15.90 -0.48 3.04
CA THR A 74 15.02 -0.83 1.93
C THR A 74 13.71 -0.05 1.96
N ALA A 75 13.25 0.38 0.79
CA ALA A 75 11.90 0.87 0.57
C ALA A 75 11.18 0.01 -0.48
N TYR A 76 9.88 -0.22 -0.30
CA TYR A 76 9.05 -1.02 -1.19
C TYR A 76 7.82 -0.23 -1.62
N VAL A 77 7.58 -0.18 -2.93
CA VAL A 77 6.37 0.39 -3.52
C VAL A 77 5.53 -0.76 -4.09
N PRO A 78 4.40 -1.11 -3.46
CA PRO A 78 3.51 -2.15 -3.98
C PRO A 78 2.74 -1.69 -5.22
N GLU A 79 2.21 -2.66 -5.98
CA GLU A 79 1.26 -2.40 -7.09
C GLU A 79 0.01 -1.68 -6.58
N ARG A 80 -0.42 -2.00 -5.35
CA ARG A 80 -1.61 -1.44 -4.72
C ARG A 80 -1.27 -0.89 -3.36
N PHE A 81 -1.44 0.42 -3.22
CA PHE A 81 -1.34 1.10 -1.95
C PHE A 81 -2.62 0.92 -1.11
N PRO A 82 -2.52 0.58 0.19
CA PRO A 82 -3.69 0.50 1.06
C PRO A 82 -4.20 1.91 1.40
N ALA A 83 -5.19 2.40 0.64
CA ALA A 83 -5.75 3.75 0.81
C ALA A 83 -6.64 3.91 2.06
N GLY A 84 -7.17 2.82 2.62
CA GLY A 84 -8.12 2.84 3.76
C GLY A 84 -7.50 3.19 5.13
N LEU A 85 -6.32 3.80 5.16
CA LEU A 85 -5.63 4.14 6.39
C LEU A 85 -6.19 5.45 6.99
N PRO A 86 -6.30 5.56 8.32
CA PRO A 86 -6.88 6.73 9.00
C PRO A 86 -5.88 7.90 9.10
N PHE A 87 -5.25 8.27 7.99
CA PHE A 87 -4.32 9.40 7.90
C PHE A 87 -4.71 10.36 6.78
N THR A 88 -4.29 11.61 6.91
CA THR A 88 -4.15 12.49 5.75
C THR A 88 -2.90 12.13 4.95
N PHE A 89 -2.82 12.51 3.68
CA PHE A 89 -1.66 12.27 2.83
C PHE A 89 -0.35 12.73 3.47
N GLY A 90 -0.27 13.99 3.91
CA GLY A 90 0.90 14.55 4.56
C GLY A 90 1.16 13.93 5.94
N GLY A 91 0.09 13.66 6.70
CA GLY A 91 0.18 13.00 8.00
C GLY A 91 0.80 11.60 7.90
N TYR A 92 0.40 10.82 6.90
CA TYR A 92 0.95 9.52 6.60
C TYR A 92 2.44 9.61 6.23
N LEU A 93 2.82 10.50 5.31
CA LEU A 93 4.22 10.64 4.89
C LEU A 93 5.14 11.06 6.05
N VAL A 94 4.69 11.98 6.89
CA VAL A 94 5.44 12.40 8.08
C VAL A 94 5.55 11.25 9.09
N HIS A 95 4.47 10.49 9.29
CA HIS A 95 4.47 9.31 10.14
C HIS A 95 5.47 8.26 9.65
N MET A 96 5.43 7.90 8.36
CA MET A 96 6.36 6.94 7.76
C MET A 96 7.81 7.43 7.82
N GLY A 97 8.06 8.71 7.56
CA GLY A 97 9.39 9.30 7.73
C GLY A 97 9.95 9.11 9.15
N ARG A 98 9.11 9.23 10.18
CA ARG A 98 9.50 8.98 11.57
C ARG A 98 9.77 7.49 11.85
N VAL A 99 8.96 6.59 11.29
CA VAL A 99 9.21 5.14 11.33
C VAL A 99 10.58 4.80 10.72
N HIS A 100 10.99 5.53 9.68
CA HIS A 100 12.32 5.43 9.07
C HIS A 100 13.44 6.20 9.81
N GLY A 101 13.18 6.71 11.01
CA GLY A 101 14.17 7.36 11.87
C GLY A 101 14.43 8.84 11.57
N LEU A 102 13.63 9.49 10.73
CA LEU A 102 13.71 10.93 10.50
C LEU A 102 13.04 11.70 11.64
N GLY A 103 13.66 12.80 12.08
CA GLY A 103 12.98 13.76 12.96
C GLY A 103 11.81 14.43 12.21
N THR A 104 10.75 14.82 12.94
CA THR A 104 9.51 15.37 12.35
C THR A 104 9.77 16.49 11.33
N ALA A 105 10.61 17.48 11.66
CA ALA A 105 10.92 18.58 10.75
C ALA A 105 11.62 18.12 9.45
N ALA A 106 12.53 17.14 9.55
CA ALA A 106 13.20 16.56 8.40
C ALA A 106 12.24 15.71 7.55
N ALA A 107 11.37 14.92 8.21
CA ALA A 107 10.33 14.14 7.56
C ALA A 107 9.35 15.05 6.79
N THR A 108 8.84 16.10 7.43
CA THR A 108 7.92 17.07 6.80
C THR A 108 8.55 17.76 5.61
N ARG A 109 9.79 18.26 5.74
CA ARG A 109 10.50 18.91 4.63
C ARG A 109 10.67 17.95 3.45
N ARG A 110 11.28 16.79 3.67
CA ARG A 110 11.49 15.79 2.60
C ARG A 110 10.20 15.30 1.97
N ALA A 111 9.16 15.09 2.78
CA ALA A 111 7.85 14.71 2.27
C ALA A 111 7.29 15.80 1.35
N ARG A 112 7.37 17.09 1.74
CA ARG A 112 6.92 18.21 0.90
C ARG A 112 7.72 18.31 -0.39
N ASP A 113 9.04 18.21 -0.32
CA ASP A 113 9.91 18.30 -1.50
C ASP A 113 9.54 17.23 -2.55
N TRP A 114 9.40 15.97 -2.13
CA TRP A 114 8.97 14.89 -3.03
C TRP A 114 7.51 15.02 -3.46
N THR A 115 6.62 15.45 -2.57
CA THR A 115 5.20 15.67 -2.91
C THR A 115 5.06 16.71 -4.02
N GLU A 116 5.86 17.78 -3.98
CA GLU A 116 5.87 18.82 -5.01
C GLU A 116 6.40 18.28 -6.34
N ARG A 117 7.53 17.55 -6.33
CA ARG A 117 8.09 16.87 -7.53
C ARG A 117 7.04 16.01 -8.24
N PHE A 118 6.23 15.27 -7.47
CA PHE A 118 5.18 14.40 -8.00
C PHE A 118 3.85 15.12 -8.33
N GLY A 119 3.78 16.45 -8.17
CA GLY A 119 2.56 17.23 -8.40
C GLY A 119 1.40 16.81 -7.48
N ALA A 120 1.70 16.43 -6.24
CA ALA A 120 0.74 15.95 -5.24
C ALA A 120 0.51 16.97 -4.11
N GLY A 121 1.07 18.18 -4.21
CA GLY A 121 0.94 19.26 -3.22
C GLY A 121 -0.50 19.52 -2.74
N PRO A 122 -1.49 19.63 -3.65
CA PRO A 122 -2.88 19.86 -3.27
C PRO A 122 -3.49 18.78 -2.36
N TYR A 123 -2.94 17.56 -2.37
CA TYR A 123 -3.46 16.45 -1.56
C TYR A 123 -2.94 16.43 -0.13
N TRP A 124 -2.01 17.31 0.26
CA TRP A 124 -1.31 17.25 1.55
C TRP A 124 -2.23 17.07 2.77
N GLY A 125 -3.36 17.80 2.80
CA GLY A 125 -4.34 17.73 3.87
C GLY A 125 -5.47 16.71 3.66
N ALA A 126 -5.58 16.11 2.48
CA ALA A 126 -6.68 15.22 2.12
C ALA A 126 -6.57 13.86 2.85
N PRO A 127 -7.69 13.29 3.33
CA PRO A 127 -7.71 11.92 3.86
C PRO A 127 -7.27 10.91 2.79
N LEU A 128 -6.39 9.97 3.15
CA LEU A 128 -5.93 8.92 2.22
C LEU A 128 -7.09 8.09 1.66
N ALA A 129 -8.11 7.83 2.48
CA ALA A 129 -9.28 7.05 2.09
C ALA A 129 -10.13 7.72 0.99
N GLU A 130 -9.99 9.03 0.81
CA GLU A 130 -10.72 9.82 -0.20
C GLU A 130 -9.90 10.02 -1.49
N LEU A 131 -8.64 9.58 -1.50
CA LEU A 131 -7.77 9.75 -2.65
C LEU A 131 -8.09 8.76 -3.77
N SER A 132 -7.94 9.22 -5.00
CA SER A 132 -7.92 8.34 -6.16
C SER A 132 -6.80 7.29 -6.04
N LYS A 133 -6.92 6.19 -6.79
CA LYS A 133 -5.84 5.19 -6.88
C LYS A 133 -4.50 5.82 -7.28
N GLY A 134 -4.50 6.76 -8.23
CA GLY A 134 -3.28 7.43 -8.69
C GLY A 134 -2.65 8.33 -7.63
N SER A 135 -3.47 9.14 -6.94
CA SER A 135 -3.01 10.00 -5.84
C SER A 135 -2.48 9.17 -4.65
N SER A 136 -3.13 8.04 -4.35
CA SER A 136 -2.67 7.07 -3.36
C SER A 136 -1.34 6.43 -3.78
N GLN A 137 -1.17 6.10 -5.06
CA GLN A 137 0.09 5.59 -5.59
C GLN A 137 1.22 6.63 -5.48
N LYS A 138 0.93 7.91 -5.71
CA LYS A 138 1.90 8.99 -5.44
C LYS A 138 2.34 9.00 -3.98
N ALA A 139 1.43 8.78 -3.03
CA ALA A 139 1.80 8.65 -1.62
C ALA A 139 2.77 7.48 -1.40
N ALA A 140 2.49 6.32 -2.01
CA ALA A 140 3.33 5.12 -1.95
C ALA A 140 4.75 5.37 -2.48
N VAL A 141 4.87 6.10 -3.59
CA VAL A 141 6.17 6.45 -4.19
C VAL A 141 6.90 7.48 -3.34
N VAL A 142 6.23 8.54 -2.91
CA VAL A 142 6.83 9.60 -2.08
C VAL A 142 7.37 9.05 -0.77
N GLN A 143 6.62 8.18 -0.07
CA GLN A 143 7.12 7.57 1.17
C GLN A 143 8.41 6.78 0.97
N ALA A 144 8.55 6.10 -0.17
CA ALA A 144 9.69 5.24 -0.45
C ALA A 144 10.94 6.08 -0.76
N LEU A 145 10.77 7.18 -1.49
CA LEU A 145 11.86 8.05 -1.93
C LEU A 145 12.36 8.99 -0.81
N MET A 146 11.47 9.49 0.05
CA MET A 146 11.85 10.47 1.08
C MET A 146 12.82 9.94 2.14
N ALA A 147 12.90 8.61 2.31
CA ALA A 147 13.79 7.95 3.25
C ALA A 147 15.22 7.75 2.72
N ALA A 148 15.52 8.10 1.46
CA ALA A 148 16.82 7.86 0.80
C ALA A 148 17.28 6.40 0.95
N PRO A 149 16.54 5.46 0.32
CA PRO A 149 16.81 4.03 0.46
C PRO A 149 18.13 3.62 -0.21
N GLU A 150 18.82 2.65 0.38
CA GLU A 150 19.95 1.94 -0.24
C GLU A 150 19.47 0.86 -1.23
N LEU A 151 18.23 0.36 -1.03
CA LEU A 151 17.54 -0.53 -1.96
C LEU A 151 16.10 -0.04 -2.17
N LEU A 152 15.75 0.30 -3.41
CA LEU A 152 14.37 0.60 -3.80
C LEU A 152 13.78 -0.58 -4.56
N VAL A 153 12.63 -1.08 -4.11
CA VAL A 153 11.92 -2.18 -4.74
C VAL A 153 10.57 -1.67 -5.28
N LEU A 154 10.34 -1.82 -6.58
CA LEU A 154 9.19 -1.28 -7.30
C LEU A 154 8.37 -2.42 -7.92
N ASP A 155 7.18 -2.65 -7.39
CA ASP A 155 6.24 -3.67 -7.88
C ASP A 155 5.17 -2.98 -8.72
N GLU A 156 5.37 -2.92 -10.03
CA GLU A 156 4.46 -2.23 -10.96
C GLU A 156 4.14 -0.78 -10.56
N ALA A 157 5.12 -0.11 -9.96
CA ALA A 157 4.92 1.18 -9.28
C ALA A 157 4.44 2.31 -10.21
N TRP A 158 4.66 2.21 -11.52
CA TRP A 158 4.21 3.17 -12.53
C TRP A 158 2.71 3.07 -12.83
N THR A 159 2.09 1.94 -12.48
CA THR A 159 0.66 1.70 -12.68
C THR A 159 -0.15 2.67 -11.84
N GLY A 160 -1.09 3.38 -12.47
CA GLY A 160 -1.94 4.37 -11.81
C GLY A 160 -1.32 5.77 -11.66
N LEU A 161 -0.02 5.94 -11.92
CA LEU A 161 0.59 7.28 -12.03
C LEU A 161 0.19 7.94 -13.35
N ASP A 162 0.01 9.27 -13.32
CA ASP A 162 -0.11 10.09 -14.53
C ASP A 162 1.24 10.25 -15.25
N THR A 163 1.22 10.79 -16.47
CA THR A 163 2.41 10.92 -17.33
C THR A 163 3.54 11.69 -16.66
N ALA A 164 3.23 12.78 -15.96
CA ALA A 164 4.24 13.61 -15.30
C ALA A 164 4.87 12.86 -14.12
N ALA A 165 4.06 12.22 -13.28
CA ALA A 165 4.53 11.42 -12.15
C ALA A 165 5.34 10.19 -12.59
N ARG A 166 5.02 9.58 -13.75
CA ARG A 166 5.85 8.50 -14.32
C ARG A 166 7.22 8.99 -14.75
N ALA A 167 7.29 10.13 -15.44
CA ALA A 167 8.56 10.74 -15.84
C ALA A 167 9.40 11.11 -14.61
N GLU A 168 8.76 11.61 -13.56
CA GLU A 168 9.42 11.93 -12.30
C GLU A 168 9.98 10.69 -11.59
N LEU A 169 9.23 9.58 -11.58
CA LEU A 169 9.73 8.31 -11.05
C LEU A 169 10.91 7.78 -11.88
N ASP A 170 10.89 7.92 -13.21
CA ASP A 170 12.01 7.54 -14.06
C ASP A 170 13.28 8.36 -13.72
N LEU A 171 13.13 9.67 -13.49
CA LEU A 171 14.22 10.55 -13.04
C LEU A 171 14.74 10.15 -11.66
N ALA A 172 13.84 9.94 -10.69
CA ALA A 172 14.20 9.53 -9.34
C ALA A 172 14.97 8.20 -9.30
N VAL A 173 14.59 7.23 -10.14
CA VAL A 173 15.32 5.96 -10.27
C VAL A 173 16.76 6.20 -10.75
N ARG A 174 16.96 7.02 -11.78
CA ARG A 174 18.30 7.36 -12.30
C ARG A 174 19.15 8.13 -11.28
N GLU A 175 18.54 9.06 -10.56
CA GLU A 175 19.20 9.80 -9.48
C GLU A 175 19.69 8.85 -8.38
N LEU A 176 18.84 7.91 -7.95
CA LEU A 176 19.17 6.93 -6.93
C LEU A 176 20.28 5.96 -7.37
N THR A 177 20.22 5.42 -8.58
CA THR A 177 21.27 4.52 -9.08
C THR A 177 22.60 5.25 -9.24
N THR A 178 22.59 6.48 -9.76
CA THR A 178 23.79 7.33 -9.86
C THR A 178 24.38 7.64 -8.47
N ALA A 179 23.53 7.79 -7.45
CA ALA A 179 23.94 7.99 -6.07
C ALA A 179 24.40 6.70 -5.35
N GLY A 180 24.38 5.54 -6.03
CA GLY A 180 24.84 4.26 -5.50
C GLY A 180 23.76 3.39 -4.84
N SER A 181 22.48 3.77 -4.90
CA SER A 181 21.39 2.91 -4.44
C SER A 181 21.10 1.81 -5.47
N ALA A 182 20.73 0.63 -5.00
CA ALA A 182 20.22 -0.42 -5.86
C ALA A 182 18.71 -0.23 -6.11
N VAL A 183 18.25 -0.52 -7.32
CA VAL A 183 16.82 -0.50 -7.67
C VAL A 183 16.43 -1.84 -8.30
N VAL A 184 15.36 -2.46 -7.81
CA VAL A 184 14.78 -3.66 -8.43
C VAL A 184 13.34 -3.35 -8.81
N CYS A 185 12.99 -3.53 -10.09
CA CYS A 185 11.65 -3.22 -10.57
C CYS A 185 11.00 -4.36 -11.37
N VAL A 186 9.69 -4.42 -11.28
CA VAL A 186 8.79 -5.16 -12.18
C VAL A 186 7.93 -4.13 -12.88
N ASP A 187 7.90 -4.17 -14.22
CA ASP A 187 7.11 -3.24 -15.03
C ASP A 187 6.68 -3.92 -16.33
N HIS A 188 5.53 -3.53 -16.88
CA HIS A 188 4.96 -4.09 -18.11
C HIS A 188 5.42 -3.37 -19.39
N HIS A 189 6.18 -2.28 -19.26
CA HIS A 189 6.68 -1.48 -20.38
C HIS A 189 8.19 -1.71 -20.58
N PRO A 190 8.60 -2.66 -21.44
CA PRO A 190 10.01 -3.01 -21.63
C PRO A 190 10.87 -1.85 -22.13
N GLU A 191 10.28 -0.85 -22.79
CA GLU A 191 10.92 0.37 -23.28
C GLU A 191 11.29 1.34 -22.16
N ARG A 192 10.57 1.32 -21.02
CA ARG A 192 10.82 2.22 -19.90
C ARG A 192 12.23 1.98 -19.37
N LEU A 193 13.01 3.04 -19.12
CA LEU A 193 14.36 2.93 -18.55
C LEU A 193 15.28 1.92 -19.25
N ALA A 194 14.99 1.51 -20.49
CA ALA A 194 15.63 0.35 -21.12
C ALA A 194 17.16 0.48 -21.22
N GLU A 195 17.64 1.71 -21.42
CA GLU A 195 19.06 2.09 -21.50
C GLU A 195 19.75 2.16 -20.13
N SER A 196 18.98 2.26 -19.05
CA SER A 196 19.48 2.36 -17.67
C SER A 196 19.47 1.02 -16.94
N VAL A 197 18.95 -0.06 -17.54
CA VAL A 197 18.86 -1.38 -16.89
C VAL A 197 20.18 -2.12 -17.02
N ASP A 198 20.83 -2.38 -15.89
CA ASP A 198 22.10 -3.12 -15.80
C ASP A 198 21.90 -4.63 -15.88
N LEU A 199 20.79 -5.13 -15.33
CA LEU A 199 20.48 -6.55 -15.30
C LEU A 199 19.01 -6.80 -15.59
N ARG A 200 18.74 -7.65 -16.59
CA ARG A 200 17.39 -8.17 -16.87
C ARG A 200 17.31 -9.61 -16.41
N CYS A 201 16.23 -9.94 -15.73
CA CYS A 201 15.93 -11.28 -15.26
C CYS A 201 14.51 -11.68 -15.68
N THR A 202 14.31 -12.94 -16.03
CA THR A 202 12.99 -13.51 -16.28
C THR A 202 12.67 -14.55 -15.23
N LEU A 203 11.50 -14.42 -14.59
CA LEU A 203 10.99 -15.38 -13.65
C LEU A 203 10.02 -16.34 -14.36
N GLY A 204 10.42 -17.61 -14.41
CA GLY A 204 9.66 -18.69 -15.04
C GLY A 204 8.47 -19.17 -14.20
N ALA A 205 7.54 -19.90 -14.83
CA ALA A 205 6.41 -20.52 -14.16
C ALA A 205 6.81 -21.66 -13.20
N ASP A 206 8.02 -22.18 -13.35
CA ASP A 206 8.67 -23.14 -12.45
C ASP A 206 9.25 -22.51 -11.18
N GLY A 207 9.19 -21.18 -11.07
CA GLY A 207 9.73 -20.39 -9.95
C GLY A 207 11.24 -20.16 -10.05
N GLY A 208 11.87 -20.52 -11.18
CA GLY A 208 13.28 -20.25 -11.45
C GLY A 208 13.51 -18.84 -11.98
N LEU A 209 14.63 -18.21 -11.58
CA LEU A 209 15.03 -16.90 -12.08
C LEU A 209 16.20 -17.05 -13.05
N VAL A 210 16.02 -16.62 -14.30
CA VAL A 210 17.04 -16.67 -15.36
C VAL A 210 17.52 -15.25 -15.66
N ARG A 211 18.84 -15.04 -15.71
CA ARG A 211 19.43 -13.77 -16.14
C ARG A 211 19.48 -13.72 -17.65
N LEU A 212 19.01 -12.62 -18.24
CA LEU A 212 19.10 -12.38 -19.67
C LEU A 212 20.45 -11.73 -19.97
N ALA A 213 21.08 -12.17 -21.05
CA ALA A 213 22.27 -11.49 -21.57
C ALA A 213 21.88 -10.05 -22.00
N PRO A 214 22.81 -9.09 -21.92
CA PRO A 214 22.59 -7.77 -22.51
C PRO A 214 22.22 -7.97 -23.98
N SER A 215 21.09 -7.40 -24.40
CA SER A 215 20.68 -7.46 -25.81
C SER A 215 21.62 -6.58 -26.62
N GLY A 216 22.75 -7.15 -27.02
CA GLY A 216 23.60 -6.59 -28.06
C GLY A 216 22.86 -6.66 -29.38
N ALA A 217 22.79 -5.53 -30.08
CA ALA A 217 22.35 -5.48 -31.46
C ALA A 217 23.09 -6.54 -32.30
N GLY A 218 22.32 -7.41 -32.98
CA GLY A 218 22.77 -8.22 -34.11
C GLY A 218 23.84 -9.29 -33.82
N ALA A 219 23.40 -10.52 -33.61
CA ALA A 219 24.18 -11.69 -34.00
C ALA A 219 23.24 -12.75 -34.58
N GLU A 220 23.17 -12.73 -35.92
CA GLU A 220 22.65 -13.81 -36.74
C GLU A 220 23.30 -15.15 -36.39
N GLY A 221 22.58 -16.22 -36.72
CA GLY A 221 22.81 -17.57 -36.25
C GLY A 221 24.24 -18.08 -36.36
N ARG A 222 24.63 -18.87 -35.36
CA ARG A 222 25.43 -20.08 -35.55
C ARG A 222 25.09 -21.08 -34.45
N SER A 223 24.34 -22.08 -34.86
CA SER A 223 24.24 -23.38 -34.20
C SER A 223 25.65 -23.94 -34.04
N GLY A 224 26.00 -24.33 -32.82
CA GLY A 224 27.32 -24.88 -32.48
C GLY A 224 27.23 -25.67 -31.20
N SER A 225 26.74 -26.91 -31.32
CA SER A 225 26.82 -27.95 -30.31
C SER A 225 28.29 -28.19 -29.94
N LEU A 226 28.62 -28.10 -28.64
CA LEU A 226 29.82 -28.72 -28.08
C LEU A 226 29.47 -29.39 -26.75
N SER A 227 29.52 -30.71 -26.80
CA SER A 227 29.47 -31.67 -25.71
C SER A 227 30.86 -32.27 -25.54
N THR A 228 31.16 -32.75 -24.32
CA THR A 228 32.32 -33.51 -23.82
C THR A 228 33.59 -32.70 -23.51
N GLY A 229 34.32 -32.95 -22.42
CA GLY A 229 34.32 -34.13 -21.55
C GLY A 229 35.03 -33.91 -20.21
N ALA A 230 35.00 -35.00 -19.43
CA ALA A 230 35.41 -35.13 -18.05
C ALA A 230 36.92 -35.40 -17.85
N GLY A 231 37.37 -35.15 -16.61
CA GLY A 231 38.65 -35.57 -16.00
C GLY A 231 39.09 -34.51 -14.98
N GLY A 232 39.40 -34.74 -13.70
CA GLY A 232 39.72 -35.96 -12.95
C GLY A 232 41.11 -35.78 -12.29
N ALA A 233 41.17 -35.56 -10.96
CA ALA A 233 42.29 -35.74 -9.98
C ALA A 233 42.19 -34.64 -8.89
N ALA A 234 41.88 -34.93 -7.60
CA ALA A 234 42.76 -35.45 -6.52
C ALA A 234 43.97 -34.51 -6.27
N ASP A 235 44.37 -34.06 -5.08
CA ASP A 235 44.20 -34.42 -3.65
C ASP A 235 44.75 -33.19 -2.87
N THR A 236 44.27 -32.72 -1.71
CA THR A 236 44.76 -33.06 -0.36
C THR A 236 44.18 -32.02 0.63
N PRO A 237 43.79 -32.37 1.88
CA PRO A 237 43.11 -31.47 2.80
C PRO A 237 44.08 -30.68 3.70
N VAL A 238 43.78 -29.40 3.93
CA VAL A 238 44.43 -28.59 4.96
C VAL A 238 43.71 -28.83 6.28
N THR A 239 44.40 -29.50 7.20
CA THR A 239 44.09 -29.61 8.62
C THR A 239 44.32 -28.26 9.27
N VAL A 240 43.32 -27.75 10.01
CA VAL A 240 43.50 -26.65 10.95
C VAL A 240 43.11 -27.14 12.33
N ASP A 241 44.07 -26.96 13.22
CA ASP A 241 44.19 -27.45 14.58
C ASP A 241 43.08 -26.92 15.50
N ALA A 242 42.71 -27.74 16.48
CA ALA A 242 41.66 -27.47 17.45
C ALA A 242 42.27 -27.16 18.83
N GLY A 243 41.85 -26.04 19.41
CA GLY A 243 41.76 -25.84 20.87
C GLY A 243 42.29 -24.49 21.38
N PRO A 244 41.90 -24.05 22.60
CA PRO A 244 40.81 -24.55 23.45
C PRO A 244 39.66 -23.53 23.63
N GLU A 245 38.55 -24.09 24.08
CA GLU A 245 37.32 -23.44 24.54
C GLU A 245 37.57 -22.47 25.71
N VAL A 246 36.87 -21.32 25.70
CA VAL A 246 36.47 -20.63 26.93
C VAL A 246 35.02 -20.21 26.75
N GLU A 247 34.14 -20.98 27.39
CA GLU A 247 32.74 -20.66 27.59
C GLU A 247 32.61 -19.42 28.48
N ALA A 248 31.78 -18.48 28.04
CA ALA A 248 31.16 -17.49 28.90
C ALA A 248 29.77 -17.18 28.32
N GLU A 249 28.85 -18.12 28.55
CA GLU A 249 27.42 -17.87 28.43
C GLU A 249 27.02 -16.91 29.56
N VAL A 250 26.58 -15.71 29.18
CA VAL A 250 25.80 -14.86 30.07
C VAL A 250 24.36 -15.04 29.63
N GLU A 251 23.68 -15.99 30.25
CA GLU A 251 22.21 -16.05 30.26
C GLU A 251 21.71 -14.81 31.02
N VAL A 252 21.13 -13.87 30.29
CA VAL A 252 20.21 -12.90 30.87
C VAL A 252 18.81 -13.43 30.59
N GLU A 253 18.27 -14.19 31.53
CA GLU A 253 16.83 -14.41 31.61
C GLU A 253 16.16 -13.05 31.88
N VAL A 254 15.59 -12.48 30.82
CA VAL A 254 14.53 -11.47 30.98
C VAL A 254 13.23 -12.25 30.87
N GLU A 255 12.68 -12.64 32.01
CA GLU A 255 11.26 -12.97 32.11
C GLU A 255 10.47 -11.71 31.76
N VAL A 256 10.10 -11.58 30.48
CA VAL A 256 8.96 -10.75 30.10
C VAL A 256 7.76 -11.66 30.19
N GLU A 257 7.06 -11.61 31.32
CA GLU A 257 5.65 -12.00 31.37
C GLU A 257 4.90 -11.07 30.40
N VAL A 258 4.82 -11.50 29.14
CA VAL A 258 3.79 -10.99 28.23
C VAL A 258 2.54 -11.73 28.67
N GLU A 259 1.74 -11.08 29.50
CA GLU A 259 0.31 -11.38 29.58
C GLU A 259 -0.23 -11.27 28.15
N VAL A 260 -0.36 -12.42 27.47
CA VAL A 260 -1.09 -12.54 26.22
C VAL A 260 -2.55 -12.36 26.61
N GLU A 261 -3.01 -11.11 26.63
CA GLU A 261 -4.44 -10.84 26.58
C GLU A 261 -5.00 -11.51 25.33
N PRO A 262 -6.11 -12.26 25.44
CA PRO A 262 -6.63 -13.01 24.31
C PRO A 262 -6.94 -12.04 23.17
N GLU A 263 -6.42 -12.32 21.97
CA GLU A 263 -6.80 -11.63 20.73
C GLU A 263 -8.33 -11.66 20.60
N GLY A 264 -8.99 -10.58 21.02
CA GLY A 264 -10.43 -10.45 20.86
C GLY A 264 -10.73 -10.47 19.36
N GLU A 265 -11.61 -11.39 18.93
CA GLU A 265 -12.09 -11.46 17.56
C GLU A 265 -12.59 -10.07 17.11
N VAL A 266 -11.87 -9.39 16.22
CA VAL A 266 -12.32 -8.08 15.73
C VAL A 266 -13.64 -8.29 14.98
N GLU A 267 -14.68 -7.57 15.38
CA GLU A 267 -15.97 -7.56 14.70
C GLU A 267 -16.10 -6.31 13.83
N VAL A 268 -16.85 -6.40 12.75
CA VAL A 268 -17.15 -5.28 11.86
C VAL A 268 -18.63 -4.99 11.97
N GLU A 269 -18.93 -3.74 12.27
CA GLU A 269 -20.29 -3.20 12.28
C GLU A 269 -20.54 -2.41 10.99
N VAL A 270 -21.55 -2.80 10.26
CA VAL A 270 -21.98 -2.22 8.99
C VAL A 270 -23.32 -1.54 9.18
N GLU A 271 -23.35 -0.22 8.99
CA GLU A 271 -24.60 0.52 8.88
C GLU A 271 -25.06 0.49 7.42
N ALA A 272 -26.22 -0.08 7.14
CA ALA A 272 -26.75 -0.21 5.80
C ALA A 272 -28.26 0.06 5.75
N GLN A 273 -28.74 0.63 4.65
CA GLN A 273 -30.16 0.84 4.38
C GLN A 273 -30.64 -0.16 3.33
N GLY A 274 -31.62 -0.96 3.71
CA GLY A 274 -32.23 -1.95 2.81
C GLY A 274 -33.35 -1.37 1.95
N PRO A 275 -33.80 -2.11 0.93
CA PRO A 275 -34.99 -1.77 0.17
C PRO A 275 -36.22 -1.56 1.09
N PRO A 276 -37.21 -0.74 0.68
CA PRO A 276 -38.42 -0.56 1.47
C PRO A 276 -39.09 -1.90 1.81
N GLY A 277 -39.23 -2.20 3.10
CA GLY A 277 -39.81 -3.45 3.59
C GLY A 277 -38.85 -4.65 3.70
N ALA A 278 -37.57 -4.50 3.34
CA ALA A 278 -36.57 -5.57 3.48
C ALA A 278 -36.08 -5.72 4.93
N GLY A 279 -36.15 -6.94 5.46
CA GLY A 279 -35.49 -7.32 6.72
C GLY A 279 -33.99 -7.53 6.53
N ALA A 280 -33.21 -7.36 7.60
CA ALA A 280 -31.77 -7.66 7.57
C ALA A 280 -31.48 -9.14 7.27
N PRO A 281 -30.40 -9.45 6.53
CA PRO A 281 -30.01 -10.83 6.27
C PRO A 281 -29.61 -11.52 7.59
N PRO A 282 -30.13 -12.73 7.89
CA PRO A 282 -29.88 -13.40 9.17
C PRO A 282 -28.52 -14.10 9.23
N ARG A 283 -27.95 -14.48 8.08
CA ARG A 283 -26.66 -15.17 7.95
C ARG A 283 -25.96 -14.78 6.65
N VAL A 284 -24.64 -14.89 6.62
CA VAL A 284 -23.81 -14.72 5.42
C VAL A 284 -22.96 -15.96 5.20
N VAL A 285 -22.72 -16.32 3.95
CA VAL A 285 -21.91 -17.49 3.60
C VAL A 285 -20.51 -17.01 3.23
N THR A 286 -19.51 -17.47 3.98
CA THR A 286 -18.10 -17.21 3.72
C THR A 286 -17.49 -18.33 2.87
N GLY A 287 -16.56 -17.97 1.97
CA GLY A 287 -15.93 -18.87 0.99
C GLY A 287 -16.10 -18.37 -0.44
N ALA A 288 -15.17 -18.71 -1.34
CA ALA A 288 -15.34 -18.51 -2.77
C ALA A 288 -16.27 -19.61 -3.36
N PRO A 289 -16.87 -19.42 -4.55
CA PRO A 289 -17.60 -20.50 -5.21
C PRO A 289 -16.67 -21.71 -5.42
N GLY A 290 -16.94 -22.83 -4.76
CA GLY A 290 -16.11 -24.06 -4.83
C GLY A 290 -15.27 -24.39 -3.60
N ASP A 291 -15.25 -23.52 -2.57
CA ASP A 291 -14.62 -23.82 -1.26
C ASP A 291 -15.64 -24.40 -0.26
N ASP A 292 -15.14 -24.97 0.85
CA ASP A 292 -15.97 -25.34 2.01
C ASP A 292 -16.71 -24.11 2.57
N HIS A 293 -18.01 -24.05 2.29
CA HIS A 293 -18.87 -22.94 2.70
C HIS A 293 -19.13 -22.97 4.21
N ARG A 294 -18.80 -21.88 4.90
CA ARG A 294 -19.17 -21.65 6.31
C ARG A 294 -20.27 -20.61 6.40
N SER A 295 -21.33 -20.91 7.15
CA SER A 295 -22.42 -19.97 7.42
C SER A 295 -22.16 -19.21 8.71
N VAL A 296 -22.07 -17.89 8.64
CA VAL A 296 -21.78 -17.01 9.77
C VAL A 296 -23.05 -16.21 10.11
N PRO A 297 -23.51 -16.20 11.38
CA PRO A 297 -24.66 -15.41 11.79
C PRO A 297 -24.37 -13.91 11.72
N VAL A 298 -25.36 -13.14 11.26
CA VAL A 298 -25.30 -11.66 11.26
C VAL A 298 -26.13 -11.18 12.43
N ARG A 299 -25.53 -10.40 13.33
CA ARG A 299 -26.30 -9.71 14.37
C ARG A 299 -26.84 -8.42 13.80
N ALA A 300 -28.16 -8.35 13.62
CA ALA A 300 -28.82 -7.18 13.05
C ALA A 300 -29.62 -6.44 14.13
N ARG A 301 -29.49 -5.11 14.16
CA ARG A 301 -30.33 -4.21 14.97
C ARG A 301 -30.90 -3.10 14.10
N PRO A 302 -32.18 -2.72 14.27
CA PRO A 302 -32.74 -1.58 13.57
C PRO A 302 -32.05 -0.30 14.06
N GLY A 303 -31.61 0.52 13.12
CA GLY A 303 -31.10 1.87 13.35
C GLY A 303 -32.17 2.93 13.08
N SER A 304 -31.78 4.21 13.15
CA SER A 304 -32.68 5.31 12.82
C SER A 304 -32.96 5.38 11.31
N HIS A 305 -34.09 5.97 10.92
CA HIS A 305 -34.43 6.26 9.52
C HIS A 305 -34.43 5.04 8.56
N GLY A 306 -34.89 3.88 9.02
CA GLY A 306 -35.00 2.68 8.18
C GLY A 306 -33.67 1.98 7.87
N ARG A 307 -32.62 2.32 8.62
CA ARG A 307 -31.29 1.69 8.52
C ARG A 307 -31.17 0.49 9.44
N TRP A 308 -30.18 -0.35 9.16
CA TRP A 308 -29.81 -1.51 9.94
C TRP A 308 -28.35 -1.42 10.35
N LEU A 309 -28.06 -1.85 11.56
CA LEU A 309 -26.73 -2.03 12.10
C LEU A 309 -26.42 -3.52 12.15
N LEU A 310 -25.49 -3.97 11.31
CA LEU A 310 -25.18 -5.37 11.06
C LEU A 310 -23.77 -5.70 11.55
N THR A 311 -23.64 -6.63 12.49
CA THR A 311 -22.34 -7.01 13.08
C THR A 311 -21.97 -8.44 12.71
N VAL A 312 -20.75 -8.62 12.19
CA VAL A 312 -20.14 -9.92 11.87
C VAL A 312 -18.66 -9.93 12.29
N PRO A 313 -18.03 -11.11 12.52
CA PRO A 313 -16.58 -11.20 12.63
C PRO A 313 -15.89 -10.57 11.41
N ALA A 314 -14.71 -9.97 11.59
CA ALA A 314 -13.97 -9.33 10.51
C ALA A 314 -13.69 -10.28 9.32
N THR A 315 -13.48 -11.57 9.60
CA THR A 315 -13.29 -12.63 8.59
C THR A 315 -14.53 -12.86 7.71
N ALA A 316 -15.71 -12.42 8.15
CA ALA A 316 -16.97 -12.54 7.42
C ALA A 316 -17.49 -11.20 6.85
N SER A 317 -16.75 -10.09 7.06
CA SER A 317 -17.13 -8.75 6.58
C SER A 317 -17.33 -8.71 5.07
N ASP A 318 -16.40 -9.27 4.31
CA ASP A 318 -16.47 -9.29 2.84
C ASP A 318 -17.62 -10.14 2.31
N ALA A 319 -18.02 -11.18 3.04
CA ALA A 319 -19.19 -11.97 2.70
C ALA A 319 -20.49 -11.18 2.91
N LEU A 320 -20.58 -10.46 4.04
CA LEU A 320 -21.71 -9.58 4.33
C LEU A 320 -21.84 -8.47 3.28
N LEU A 321 -20.75 -7.79 2.94
CA LEU A 321 -20.76 -6.73 1.93
C LEU A 321 -21.18 -7.24 0.56
N ARG A 322 -20.68 -8.41 0.14
CA ARG A 322 -21.13 -9.04 -1.12
C ARG A 322 -22.62 -9.37 -1.09
N THR A 323 -23.15 -9.88 0.02
CA THR A 323 -24.58 -10.18 0.16
C THR A 323 -25.44 -8.90 0.08
N LEU A 324 -25.00 -7.80 0.70
CA LEU A 324 -25.74 -6.53 0.71
C LEU A 324 -25.71 -5.83 -0.65
N LEU A 325 -24.54 -5.76 -1.28
CA LEU A 325 -24.34 -5.06 -2.55
C LEU A 325 -24.82 -5.87 -3.77
N GLY A 326 -24.88 -7.20 -3.64
CA GLY A 326 -25.36 -8.11 -4.68
C GLY A 326 -26.85 -8.45 -4.59
N ALA A 327 -27.57 -7.93 -3.59
CA ALA A 327 -29.02 -8.08 -3.51
C ALA A 327 -29.73 -7.26 -4.60
N ASP A 328 -30.91 -7.71 -5.02
CA ASP A 328 -31.77 -6.97 -5.94
C ASP A 328 -33.15 -6.74 -5.29
N PRO A 329 -33.48 -5.50 -4.86
CA PRO A 329 -32.71 -4.27 -5.02
C PRO A 329 -31.49 -4.19 -4.07
N PRO A 330 -30.41 -3.46 -4.44
CA PRO A 330 -29.18 -3.42 -3.65
C PRO A 330 -29.35 -2.60 -2.38
N TRP A 331 -28.62 -2.99 -1.34
CA TRP A 331 -28.54 -2.24 -0.10
C TRP A 331 -27.55 -1.08 -0.22
N HIS A 332 -27.86 0.05 0.41
CA HIS A 332 -26.96 1.20 0.49
C HIS A 332 -26.13 1.13 1.77
N VAL A 333 -24.84 0.83 1.66
CA VAL A 333 -23.91 0.78 2.80
C VAL A 333 -23.46 2.19 3.16
N VAL A 334 -23.77 2.64 4.37
CA VAL A 334 -23.52 4.00 4.86
C VAL A 334 -22.17 4.10 5.57
N ARG A 335 -21.84 3.10 6.40
CA ARG A 335 -20.63 3.14 7.23
C ARG A 335 -20.17 1.73 7.59
N LEU A 336 -18.86 1.54 7.64
CA LEU A 336 -18.22 0.37 8.24
C LEU A 336 -17.35 0.81 9.41
N THR A 337 -17.52 0.19 10.58
CA THR A 337 -16.76 0.50 11.79
C THR A 337 -16.23 -0.80 12.39
N PRO A 338 -14.90 -1.02 12.45
CA PRO A 338 -14.35 -2.12 13.21
C PRO A 338 -14.55 -1.87 14.71
N ARG A 339 -14.90 -2.92 15.46
CA ARG A 339 -15.08 -2.91 16.91
C ARG A 339 -14.40 -4.12 17.54
N PRO A 340 -13.72 -3.97 18.68
CA PRO A 340 -13.27 -5.13 19.44
C PRO A 340 -14.49 -5.95 19.88
N SER A 341 -14.47 -7.28 19.69
CA SER A 341 -15.53 -8.16 20.20
C SER A 341 -15.69 -7.99 21.72
N ALA A 342 -16.92 -7.83 22.19
CA ALA A 342 -17.18 -7.87 23.63
C ALA A 342 -16.83 -9.26 24.21
N PRO A 343 -16.19 -9.33 25.40
CA PRO A 343 -15.85 -10.60 26.03
C PRO A 343 -17.11 -11.46 26.29
N GLU A 344 -16.92 -12.78 26.21
CA GLU A 344 -17.96 -13.81 26.17
C GLU A 344 -18.90 -13.84 27.41
N ALA A 345 -18.54 -13.19 28.51
CA ALA A 345 -19.32 -13.09 29.74
C ALA A 345 -20.67 -12.35 29.61
N ALA A 346 -20.92 -11.61 28.52
CA ALA A 346 -22.21 -10.95 28.27
C ALA A 346 -23.18 -11.78 27.40
N ARG A 347 -22.81 -13.01 26.99
CA ARG A 347 -23.53 -13.78 25.96
C ARG A 347 -24.66 -14.66 26.48
N THR A 348 -24.91 -14.70 27.79
CA THR A 348 -26.07 -15.37 28.40
C THR A 348 -26.66 -14.56 29.56
N SER A 349 -27.44 -13.53 29.25
CA SER A 349 -28.47 -13.05 30.20
C SER A 349 -29.71 -12.61 29.43
N THR A 350 -30.68 -13.51 29.33
CA THR A 350 -32.08 -13.15 29.09
C THR A 350 -32.52 -12.18 30.18
N PRO A 351 -33.01 -10.97 29.87
CA PRO A 351 -33.56 -10.11 30.91
C PRO A 351 -34.91 -10.70 31.33
N ALA A 352 -34.98 -11.20 32.57
CA ALA A 352 -36.23 -11.50 33.23
C ALA A 352 -37.06 -10.20 33.40
N PRO A 353 -38.39 -10.24 33.29
CA PRO A 353 -39.22 -9.04 33.41
C PRO A 353 -39.10 -8.44 34.81
N ALA A 354 -38.88 -7.12 34.85
CA ALA A 354 -38.71 -6.33 36.06
C ALA A 354 -39.93 -6.46 36.98
N ARG A 355 -39.70 -6.92 38.22
CA ARG A 355 -40.66 -6.78 39.33
C ARG A 355 -40.44 -5.43 39.99
N THR A 356 -41.50 -4.65 40.04
CA THR A 356 -41.60 -3.36 40.74
C THR A 356 -41.36 -3.53 42.24
N PRO A 357 -40.46 -2.78 42.88
CA PRO A 357 -40.41 -2.70 44.33
C PRO A 357 -41.38 -1.61 44.82
N VAL A 358 -42.18 -1.97 45.82
CA VAL A 358 -42.99 -1.08 46.66
C VAL A 358 -42.05 -0.22 47.51
N PRO A 359 -42.30 1.09 47.70
CA PRO A 359 -41.57 1.89 48.68
C PRO A 359 -42.26 1.81 50.04
N ASP A 360 -41.49 1.66 51.12
CA ASP A 360 -41.96 1.98 52.47
C ASP A 360 -41.00 3.02 53.11
N PRO A 361 -41.53 3.98 53.90
CA PRO A 361 -40.89 5.26 54.17
C PRO A 361 -40.19 5.27 55.52
N ALA A 362 -39.04 5.94 55.61
CA ALA A 362 -38.61 6.71 56.77
C ALA A 362 -37.16 7.18 56.58
N HIS A 363 -36.98 8.48 56.31
CA HIS A 363 -36.20 9.42 57.13
C HIS A 363 -35.80 10.64 56.29
N THR A 364 -36.42 11.77 56.61
CA THR A 364 -36.08 13.12 56.14
C THR A 364 -35.14 13.78 57.17
N PRO A 365 -34.27 14.72 56.74
CA PRO A 365 -32.97 14.97 57.36
C PRO A 365 -32.95 16.22 58.27
N ALA A 366 -31.80 16.48 58.90
CA ALA A 366 -31.49 17.77 59.53
C ALA A 366 -30.34 18.48 58.78
N PRO A 367 -30.38 19.82 58.62
CA PRO A 367 -29.47 20.60 57.78
C PRO A 367 -28.28 21.17 58.55
N ASN A 368 -27.17 21.47 57.87
CA ASN A 368 -26.12 22.35 58.39
C ASN A 368 -25.85 23.50 57.39
N PRO A 369 -25.70 24.77 57.84
CA PRO A 369 -25.85 25.94 57.00
C PRO A 369 -24.52 26.56 56.55
N ALA A 370 -24.68 27.54 55.64
CA ALA A 370 -23.77 28.65 55.32
C ALA A 370 -22.57 28.36 54.41
N ARG A 371 -22.74 28.75 53.14
CA ARG A 371 -21.76 29.58 52.39
C ARG A 371 -22.47 30.35 51.28
N THR A 372 -22.50 31.67 51.44
CA THR A 372 -23.15 32.67 50.61
C THR A 372 -22.38 32.88 49.28
N PRO A 373 -23.06 33.04 48.13
CA PRO A 373 -22.44 33.51 46.89
C PRO A 373 -22.55 35.04 46.75
N THR A 374 -21.52 35.68 46.18
CA THR A 374 -21.45 37.12 45.87
C THR A 374 -21.68 37.33 44.36
N PRO A 375 -22.28 38.46 43.91
CA PRO A 375 -23.07 38.49 42.68
C PRO A 375 -22.34 38.99 41.42
N THR A 376 -22.85 38.53 40.28
CA THR A 376 -22.62 39.01 38.91
C THR A 376 -23.25 40.39 38.67
N PRO A 377 -22.59 41.32 37.94
CA PRO A 377 -23.26 42.52 37.42
C PRO A 377 -23.90 42.30 36.04
N ALA A 378 -25.05 42.94 35.82
CA ALA A 378 -25.87 42.87 34.61
C ALA A 378 -25.87 44.20 33.80
N HIS A 379 -26.29 44.09 32.53
CA HIS A 379 -26.67 45.10 31.52
C HIS A 379 -25.53 45.87 30.80
N THR A 380 -25.50 45.94 29.46
CA THR A 380 -26.49 46.61 28.58
C THR A 380 -26.52 46.03 27.13
N PRO A 381 -27.69 45.96 26.46
CA PRO A 381 -27.81 45.63 25.03
C PRO A 381 -28.02 46.88 24.14
N ALA A 382 -27.61 46.83 22.87
CA ALA A 382 -27.89 47.83 21.83
C ALA A 382 -27.91 47.14 20.43
N PRO A 383 -28.50 47.72 19.37
CA PRO A 383 -29.84 47.32 18.91
C PRO A 383 -29.91 46.81 17.45
N ASP A 384 -31.06 46.19 17.15
CA ASP A 384 -31.58 45.75 15.85
C ASP A 384 -32.27 46.91 15.10
N PRO A 385 -32.08 47.10 13.78
CA PRO A 385 -32.96 47.93 12.96
C PRO A 385 -33.78 47.11 11.94
N ALA A 386 -35.09 47.06 12.16
CA ALA A 386 -36.07 46.52 11.22
C ALA A 386 -36.62 47.58 10.23
N ARG A 387 -36.94 47.10 9.01
CA ARG A 387 -38.00 47.51 8.05
C ARG A 387 -37.85 48.76 7.13
N THR A 388 -37.65 48.44 5.85
CA THR A 388 -38.31 48.82 4.56
C THR A 388 -39.19 50.09 4.44
N PRO A 389 -39.26 50.74 3.25
CA PRO A 389 -40.20 50.30 2.18
C PRO A 389 -39.67 50.40 0.71
N ALA A 390 -40.31 49.63 -0.20
CA ALA A 390 -40.32 49.79 -1.68
C ALA A 390 -41.42 50.84 -2.08
N PRO A 391 -41.72 51.21 -3.36
CA PRO A 391 -41.40 50.57 -4.67
C PRO A 391 -41.04 51.55 -5.84
N GLU A 392 -40.62 51.03 -7.02
CA GLU A 392 -41.14 51.41 -8.36
C GLU A 392 -40.36 50.74 -9.53
N ASP A 393 -41.16 50.17 -10.44
CA ASP A 393 -41.06 49.92 -11.89
C ASP A 393 -39.85 49.31 -12.65
N LEU A 394 -40.24 48.28 -13.42
CA LEU A 394 -39.64 47.56 -14.57
C LEU A 394 -39.16 48.50 -15.73
N PRO A 395 -38.31 48.06 -16.70
CA PRO A 395 -38.46 46.79 -17.43
C PRO A 395 -37.18 46.04 -17.86
N ALA A 396 -37.43 44.82 -18.38
CA ALA A 396 -36.49 43.85 -18.94
C ALA A 396 -35.67 44.36 -20.15
N PRO A 397 -34.58 43.66 -20.48
CA PRO A 397 -34.42 43.09 -21.83
C PRO A 397 -33.96 41.62 -21.78
N ALA A 398 -34.66 40.72 -22.47
CA ALA A 398 -34.42 40.30 -23.86
C ALA A 398 -33.39 39.16 -23.96
N SER A 399 -33.93 38.00 -24.35
CA SER A 399 -33.23 36.79 -24.75
C SER A 399 -32.41 37.02 -26.03
N GLU A 400 -31.17 36.55 -26.09
CA GLU A 400 -30.54 36.20 -27.37
C GLU A 400 -29.40 35.16 -27.19
N SER A 401 -29.70 33.96 -27.67
CA SER A 401 -28.90 33.16 -28.61
C SER A 401 -27.45 32.80 -28.29
N ALA A 402 -27.28 31.50 -28.07
CA ALA A 402 -26.02 30.76 -28.17
C ALA A 402 -25.31 30.97 -29.51
N THR A 403 -23.98 31.07 -29.47
CA THR A 403 -23.10 30.83 -30.62
C THR A 403 -21.84 30.11 -30.12
N ALA A 404 -21.58 28.94 -30.68
CA ALA A 404 -20.42 28.10 -30.42
C ALA A 404 -19.14 28.69 -31.04
N PRO A 405 -17.95 28.45 -30.47
CA PRO A 405 -16.69 28.80 -31.12
C PRO A 405 -16.25 27.73 -32.15
N THR A 406 -16.02 28.18 -33.38
CA THR A 406 -15.40 27.43 -34.50
C THR A 406 -13.90 27.18 -34.26
N PRO A 407 -13.34 26.01 -34.66
CA PRO A 407 -11.93 25.69 -34.49
C PRO A 407 -11.00 26.36 -35.52
N ALA A 408 -9.76 26.64 -35.11
CA ALA A 408 -8.68 27.16 -35.96
C ALA A 408 -8.14 26.09 -36.95
N PRO A 409 -7.66 26.48 -38.14
CA PRO A 409 -7.27 25.54 -39.20
C PRO A 409 -5.84 24.98 -39.04
N ALA A 410 -5.67 23.72 -39.46
CA ALA A 410 -4.38 23.06 -39.64
C ALA A 410 -3.65 23.54 -40.92
N PRO A 411 -2.31 23.59 -40.94
CA PRO A 411 -1.56 23.94 -42.15
C PRO A 411 -1.48 22.77 -43.14
N ALA A 412 -1.66 23.09 -44.43
CA ALA A 412 -1.57 22.19 -45.58
C ALA A 412 -0.14 22.21 -46.22
N PRO A 413 0.20 21.24 -47.09
CA PRO A 413 1.58 20.78 -47.33
C PRO A 413 2.31 21.47 -48.49
N GLU A 414 3.65 21.52 -48.43
CA GLU A 414 4.50 21.94 -49.54
C GLU A 414 4.87 20.78 -50.50
N PRO A 415 4.99 21.02 -51.82
CA PRO A 415 5.33 20.01 -52.81
C PRO A 415 6.84 19.96 -53.17
N GLY A 416 7.46 18.80 -52.92
CA GLY A 416 8.11 17.93 -53.92
C GLY A 416 9.42 18.30 -54.66
N SER A 417 10.30 17.28 -54.71
CA SER A 417 11.32 16.91 -55.75
C SER A 417 12.77 17.35 -55.48
N ALA A 418 13.83 16.54 -55.56
CA ALA A 418 14.08 15.11 -55.80
C ALA A 418 15.56 14.81 -55.42
N PRO A 419 15.99 13.56 -55.18
CA PRO A 419 17.39 13.22 -54.90
C PRO A 419 18.18 12.83 -56.18
N THR A 420 19.41 13.34 -56.30
CA THR A 420 20.40 12.96 -57.33
C THR A 420 21.35 11.88 -56.82
N GLU A 421 21.74 11.02 -57.75
CA GLU A 421 22.48 9.76 -57.63
C GLU A 421 23.86 9.79 -56.94
N VAL A 422 24.21 8.58 -56.47
CA VAL A 422 25.52 8.08 -56.03
C VAL A 422 26.56 8.15 -57.16
N PRO A 423 27.86 8.35 -56.84
CA PRO A 423 28.79 7.27 -57.21
C PRO A 423 29.84 6.95 -56.14
N ALA A 424 30.26 5.68 -56.18
CA ALA A 424 31.26 5.02 -55.36
C ALA A 424 32.70 5.53 -55.54
N ARG A 425 33.50 5.49 -54.47
CA ARG A 425 34.98 5.31 -54.51
C ARG A 425 35.41 4.52 -53.26
N ARG A 426 35.86 3.27 -53.36
CA ARG A 426 37.15 2.71 -53.81
C ARG A 426 38.25 2.80 -52.75
N LYS A 427 38.76 1.61 -52.39
CA LYS A 427 39.92 1.28 -51.55
C LYS A 427 41.20 2.06 -51.91
N ALA A 428 41.90 2.51 -50.86
CA ALA A 428 43.35 2.55 -50.62
C ALA A 428 43.49 3.24 -49.25
N ARG A 429 44.26 2.77 -48.27
CA ARG A 429 45.61 2.22 -48.28
C ARG A 429 45.88 1.54 -46.93
#